data_AF-A0AAW1TLX9-F1
#
_entry.id   AF-A0AAW1TLX9-F1
#
_cell.length_a   1.000
_cell.length_b   1.000
_cell.length_c   1.000
_cell.angle_alpha   90.00
_cell.angle_beta   90.00
_cell.angle_gamma   90.00
#
_symmetry.space_group_name_H-M   'P 1'
#
loop_
_entity.id
_entity.type
_entity.pdbx_description
1 polymer ?
#
loop_
_entity_poly.entity_id
_entity_poly.type
_entity_poly.pdbx_seq_one_letter_code
_entity_poly.pdbx_strand_id
1 'polypeptide(L)'
;MVLETKITCLHIFIDIKMPLLTYGICQAACAAVVVACFSAAGVTFGTVPATLIAATPALAACNTAYASCYAACSPLILSPI
;
A
#
# COMPACT_ATOMS: atom_id res chain seq x y z
N MET A 1 -18.69 -6.77 -36.37
CA MET A 1 -19.30 -6.75 -35.02
C MET A 1 -18.54 -7.60 -33.99
N VAL A 2 -17.94 -8.75 -34.35
CA VAL A 2 -17.21 -9.61 -33.39
C VAL A 2 -15.86 -9.03 -32.91
N LEU A 3 -15.19 -8.22 -33.75
CA LEU A 3 -13.88 -7.62 -33.43
C LEU A 3 -13.99 -6.48 -32.40
N GLU A 4 -14.99 -5.61 -32.57
CA GLU A 4 -15.36 -4.52 -31.64
C GLU A 4 -15.63 -5.07 -30.24
N THR A 5 -16.41 -6.16 -30.13
CA THR A 5 -16.75 -6.81 -28.85
C THR A 5 -15.52 -7.36 -28.11
N LYS A 6 -14.51 -7.89 -28.82
CA LYS A 6 -13.26 -8.36 -28.18
C LYS A 6 -12.42 -7.21 -27.62
N ILE A 7 -12.37 -6.08 -28.33
CA ILE A 7 -11.62 -4.89 -27.93
C ILE A 7 -12.27 -4.26 -26.68
N THR A 8 -13.60 -4.13 -26.64
CA THR A 8 -14.30 -3.61 -25.45
C THR A 8 -14.11 -4.51 -24.22
N CYS A 9 -14.11 -5.83 -24.40
CA CYS A 9 -13.85 -6.78 -23.31
C CYS A 9 -12.43 -6.64 -22.74
N LEU A 10 -11.43 -6.43 -23.60
CA LEU A 10 -10.04 -6.21 -23.19
C LEU A 10 -9.86 -4.92 -22.38
N HIS A 11 -10.54 -3.82 -22.76
CA HIS A 11 -10.51 -2.57 -22.00
C HIS A 11 -11.14 -2.73 -20.60
N ILE A 12 -12.32 -3.37 -20.50
CA ILE A 12 -12.96 -3.67 -19.21
C ILE A 12 -12.04 -4.49 -18.30
N PHE A 13 -11.30 -5.46 -18.86
CA PHE A 13 -10.36 -6.26 -18.07
C PHE A 13 -9.12 -5.49 -17.61
N ILE A 14 -8.69 -4.47 -18.35
CA ILE A 14 -7.56 -3.60 -18.01
C ILE A 14 -7.99 -2.58 -16.95
N ASP A 15 -9.15 -1.94 -17.13
CA ASP A 15 -9.77 -1.00 -16.20
C ASP A 15 -9.94 -1.56 -14.79
N ILE A 16 -10.33 -2.84 -14.67
CA ILE A 16 -10.56 -3.46 -13.35
C ILE A 16 -9.24 -3.90 -12.69
N LYS A 17 -8.28 -4.41 -13.45
CA LYS A 17 -7.07 -5.04 -12.86
C LYS A 17 -5.98 -4.03 -12.50
N MET A 18 -5.80 -2.99 -13.32
CA MET A 18 -4.74 -2.00 -13.11
C MET A 18 -4.83 -1.25 -11.75
N PRO A 19 -6.02 -0.79 -11.29
CA PRO A 19 -6.13 -0.08 -10.01
C PRO A 19 -5.81 -0.97 -8.80
N LEU A 20 -6.13 -2.27 -8.85
CA LEU A 20 -5.72 -3.19 -7.79
C LEU A 20 -4.20 -3.39 -7.75
N LEU A 21 -3.57 -3.45 -8.93
CA LEU A 21 -2.13 -3.64 -9.05
C LEU A 21 -1.37 -2.42 -8.51
N THR A 22 -1.79 -1.21 -8.88
CA THR A 22 -1.18 0.04 -8.38
C THR A 22 -1.40 0.22 -6.89
N TYR A 23 -2.60 -0.08 -6.38
CA TYR A 23 -2.89 -0.07 -4.95
C TYR A 23 -2.00 -1.07 -4.18
N GLY A 24 -1.85 -2.29 -4.68
CA GLY A 24 -0.98 -3.30 -4.08
C GLY A 24 0.49 -2.91 -4.05
N ILE A 25 1.01 -2.36 -5.15
CA ILE A 25 2.40 -1.89 -5.23
C ILE A 25 2.65 -0.72 -4.26
N CYS A 26 1.70 0.22 -4.17
CA CYS A 26 1.81 1.35 -3.24
C CYS A 26 1.90 0.87 -1.79
N GLN A 27 1.03 -0.07 -1.39
CA GLN A 27 1.06 -0.65 -0.06
C GLN A 27 2.36 -1.43 0.22
N ALA A 28 2.84 -2.21 -0.74
CA ALA A 28 4.10 -2.94 -0.62
C ALA A 28 5.29 -2.00 -0.42
N ALA A 29 5.31 -0.86 -1.12
CA ALA A 29 6.34 0.16 -0.94
C ALA A 29 6.27 0.80 0.46
N CYS A 30 5.08 1.17 0.94
CA CYS A 30 4.90 1.69 2.30
C CYS A 30 5.34 0.66 3.36
N ALA A 31 5.04 -0.63 3.15
CA ALA A 31 5.47 -1.72 4.03
C ALA A 31 7.00 -1.89 4.04
N ALA A 32 7.66 -1.79 2.89
CA ALA A 32 9.12 -1.83 2.82
C ALA A 32 9.78 -0.69 3.62
N VAL A 33 9.21 0.52 3.54
CA VAL A 33 9.72 1.71 4.27
C VAL A 33 9.56 1.53 5.78
N VAL A 34 8.40 1.07 6.28
CA VAL A 34 8.21 0.89 7.73
C VAL A 34 9.11 -0.21 8.28
N VAL A 35 9.30 -1.31 7.52
CA VAL A 35 10.24 -2.38 7.90
C VAL A 35 11.66 -1.84 8.02
N ALA A 36 12.10 -1.00 7.08
CA ALA A 36 13.42 -0.36 7.15
C ALA A 36 13.54 0.58 8.36
N CYS A 37 12.51 1.38 8.65
CA CYS A 37 12.47 2.32 9.77
C CYS A 37 12.54 1.59 11.13
N PHE A 38 11.74 0.53 11.30
CA PHE A 38 11.77 -0.31 12.51
C PHE A 38 13.11 -1.04 12.66
N SER A 39 13.67 -1.54 11.55
CA SER A 39 14.99 -2.19 11.55
C SER A 39 16.10 -1.22 11.96
N ALA A 40 16.05 0.03 11.53
CA ALA A 40 16.97 1.08 11.98
C ALA A 40 16.83 1.39 13.48
N ALA A 41 15.64 1.21 14.04
CA ALA A 41 15.38 1.28 15.48
C ALA A 41 15.71 -0.02 16.24
N GLY A 42 16.22 -1.06 15.56
CA GLY A 42 16.64 -2.32 16.16
C GLY A 42 15.50 -3.28 16.50
N VAL A 43 14.31 -3.09 15.94
CA VAL A 43 13.13 -3.94 16.18
C VAL A 43 12.55 -4.46 14.86
N THR A 44 11.93 -5.63 14.90
CA THR A 44 11.22 -6.16 13.74
C THR A 44 9.79 -5.64 13.71
N PHE A 45 9.36 -5.10 12.56
CA PHE A 45 7.97 -4.64 12.40
C PHE A 45 6.99 -5.80 12.57
N GLY A 46 5.92 -5.59 13.34
CA GLY A 46 4.90 -6.60 13.62
C GLY A 46 5.22 -7.58 14.76
N THR A 47 6.42 -7.55 15.35
CA THR A 47 6.78 -8.44 16.47
C THR A 47 6.65 -7.79 17.85
N VAL A 48 6.40 -6.47 17.89
CA VAL A 48 6.31 -5.69 19.12
C VAL A 48 4.86 -5.27 19.39
N PRO A 49 4.41 -5.27 20.66
CA PRO A 49 3.06 -4.87 21.00
C PRO A 49 2.85 -3.37 20.77
N ALA A 50 1.63 -2.98 20.41
CA ALA A 50 1.28 -1.60 20.11
C ALA A 50 1.56 -0.63 21.27
N THR A 51 1.47 -1.09 22.52
CA THR A 51 1.82 -0.31 23.71
C THR A 51 3.29 0.12 23.72
N LEU A 52 4.20 -0.77 23.30
CA LEU A 52 5.63 -0.47 23.20
C LEU A 52 5.92 0.48 22.03
N ILE A 53 5.22 0.30 20.90
CA ILE A 53 5.29 1.22 19.75
C ILE A 53 4.88 2.64 20.19
N ALA A 54 3.78 2.77 20.94
CA ALA A 54 3.29 4.06 21.42
C ALA A 54 4.20 4.70 22.48
N ALA A 55 4.84 3.88 23.33
CA ALA A 55 5.77 4.37 24.35
C ALA A 55 7.15 4.79 23.79
N THR A 56 7.47 4.38 22.56
CA THR A 56 8.79 4.62 21.96
C THR A 56 8.69 5.62 20.81
N PRO A 57 9.19 6.87 20.96
CA PRO A 57 8.94 7.95 20.00
C PRO A 57 9.36 7.62 18.56
N ALA A 58 10.50 6.93 18.39
CA ALA A 58 10.99 6.52 17.07
C ALA A 58 10.02 5.54 16.37
N LEU A 59 9.54 4.52 17.08
CA LEU A 59 8.60 3.53 16.53
C LEU A 59 7.24 4.16 16.27
N ALA A 60 6.76 5.03 17.17
CA ALA A 60 5.51 5.78 16.98
C ALA A 60 5.57 6.64 15.71
N ALA A 61 6.69 7.32 15.45
CA ALA A 61 6.88 8.11 14.24
C ALA A 61 6.90 7.22 12.98
N CYS A 62 7.67 6.12 12.98
CA CYS A 62 7.69 5.16 11.88
C CYS A 62 6.27 4.63 11.55
N ASN A 63 5.51 4.25 12.59
CA ASN A 63 4.17 3.70 12.44
C ASN A 63 3.14 4.74 11.97
N THR A 64 3.28 5.99 12.41
CA THR A 64 2.42 7.09 11.96
C THR A 64 2.67 7.41 10.49
N ALA A 65 3.95 7.48 10.07
CA ALA A 65 4.31 7.68 8.66
C ALA A 65 3.77 6.54 7.78
N TYR A 66 3.85 5.29 8.26
CA TYR A 66 3.25 4.13 7.59
C TYR A 66 1.74 4.29 7.38
N ALA A 67 1.00 4.69 8.42
CA ALA A 67 -0.44 4.90 8.34
C ALA A 67 -0.79 6.01 7.32
N SER A 68 -0.04 7.12 7.30
CA SER A 68 -0.23 8.19 6.33
C SER A 68 0.09 7.74 4.89
N CYS A 69 1.15 6.94 4.70
CA CYS A 69 1.51 6.37 3.40
C CYS A 69 0.39 5.46 2.87
N TYR A 70 -0.16 4.59 3.72
CA TYR A 70 -1.30 3.73 3.38
C TYR A 70 -2.55 4.53 3.02
N ALA A 71 -2.87 5.58 3.78
CA ALA A 71 -4.00 6.45 3.50
C ALA A 71 -3.89 7.13 2.12
N ALA A 72 -2.67 7.50 1.72
CA ALA A 72 -2.39 8.08 0.40
C ALA A 72 -2.53 7.06 -0.75
N CYS A 73 -2.43 5.75 -0.47
CA CYS A 73 -2.67 4.71 -1.47
C CYS A 73 -4.16 4.51 -1.78
N SER A 74 -5.08 4.83 -0.85
CA SER A 74 -6.53 4.63 -0.99
C SER A 74 -7.15 5.08 -2.32
N PRO A 75 -6.86 6.26 -2.88
CA PRO A 75 -7.44 6.67 -4.16
C PRO A 75 -7.07 5.78 -5.34
N LEU A 76 -5.97 5.02 -5.27
CA LEU A 76 -5.52 4.15 -6.37
C LEU A 76 -6.50 3.02 -6.68
N ILE A 77 -7.28 2.57 -5.69
CA ILE A 77 -8.26 1.49 -5.90
C ILE A 77 -9.51 1.96 -6.66
N LEU A 78 -9.78 3.28 -6.63
CA LEU A 78 -10.96 3.92 -7.21
C LEU A 78 -10.65 4.67 -8.51
N SER A 79 -9.39 4.70 -8.93
CA SER A 79 -8.97 5.45 -10.11
C SER A 79 -9.29 4.65 -11.38
N PRO A 80 -10.26 5.06 -12.21
CA PRO A 80 -10.32 4.58 -13.59
C PRO A 80 -9.08 5.06 -14.33
N ILE A 81 -8.55 4.26 -15.25
CA ILE A 81 -7.37 4.60 -16.06
C ILE A 81 -7.74 4.84 -17.51
#